data_AF-A0A2N2IIF4-F1
#
_entry.id   AF-A0A2N2IIF4-F1
#
_cell.length_a   1.000
_cell.length_b   1.000
_cell.length_c   1.000
_cell.angle_alpha   90.00
_cell.angle_beta   90.00
_cell.angle_gamma   90.00
#
_symmetry.space_group_name_H-M   'P 1'
#
loop_
_entity.id
_entity.type
_entity.pdbx_description
1 polymer ?
#
loop_
_entity_poly.entity_id
_entity_poly.type
_entity_poly.pdbx_seq_one_letter_code
_entity_poly.pdbx_strand_id
1 'polypeptide(L)'
;MSMHRLLQRQFKRARISHGALPANLEPFVNLIEDAYRQFDEEKEVLERALEISSAELVHRNEVMRAVFMALPDVFLWVTRDGLIKDCRGGLQALFGVEPLSLLKRNLREIPDIAEPQAFSLAMRMLAETSFFQAEYSIHSADRIRHYEARFANLDDDLILVLIRDISDRAQAEEALLGMQQRLDHIIEFLPDATLVVDNEHRVIAWNRAMELMTGVPKEEILGKSGYEYGT
;
A
#
# COMPACT_ATOMS: atom_id res chain seq x y z
N MET A 1 44.25 40.54 -1.66
CA MET A 1 43.23 39.64 -1.09
C MET A 1 43.18 39.88 0.42
N SER A 2 42.00 39.86 1.04
CA SER A 2 41.88 40.07 2.49
C SER A 2 42.12 38.75 3.22
N MET A 3 43.06 38.76 4.18
CA MET A 3 43.47 37.58 4.95
C MET A 3 42.28 36.89 5.63
N HIS A 4 42.22 35.56 5.59
CA HIS A 4 41.14 34.76 6.21
C HIS A 4 40.86 35.13 7.67
N ARG A 5 39.58 35.20 8.08
CA ARG A 5 39.17 35.66 9.43
C ARG A 5 39.76 34.82 10.56
N LEU A 6 39.85 33.50 10.38
CA LEU A 6 40.47 32.61 11.37
C LEU A 6 41.96 32.90 11.49
N LEU A 7 42.65 33.10 10.38
CA LEU A 7 44.07 33.43 10.37
C LEU A 7 44.32 34.79 11.05
N GLN A 8 43.53 35.83 10.73
CA GLN A 8 43.55 37.12 11.44
C GLN A 8 43.38 36.96 12.96
N ARG A 9 42.45 36.09 13.39
CA ARG A 9 42.24 35.79 14.80
C ARG A 9 43.46 35.13 15.43
N GLN A 10 44.13 34.21 14.73
CA GLN A 10 45.37 33.58 15.22
C GLN A 10 46.53 34.58 15.32
N PHE A 11 46.72 35.44 14.32
CA PHE A 11 47.73 36.51 14.36
C PHE A 11 47.50 37.45 15.55
N LYS A 12 46.25 37.85 15.79
CA LYS A 12 45.87 38.67 16.95
C LYS A 12 46.13 37.95 18.27
N ARG A 13 45.80 36.65 18.37
CA ARG A 13 46.03 35.85 19.58
C ARG A 13 47.51 35.63 19.87
N ALA A 14 48.31 35.46 18.84
CA ALA A 14 49.76 35.32 18.92
C ALA A 14 50.49 36.67 19.09
N ARG A 15 49.78 37.81 19.02
CA ARG A 15 50.34 39.17 19.05
C ARG A 15 51.38 39.43 17.95
N ILE A 16 51.25 38.75 16.81
CA ILE A 16 52.14 38.91 15.66
C ILE A 16 51.54 39.95 14.72
N SER A 17 52.33 40.97 14.38
CA SER A 17 51.94 41.97 13.37
C SER A 17 52.16 41.38 11.97
N HIS A 18 51.20 41.58 11.07
CA HIS A 18 51.20 40.97 9.73
C HIS A 18 52.45 41.32 8.91
N GLY A 19 53.02 42.52 9.07
CA GLY A 19 54.27 42.93 8.40
C GLY A 19 55.57 42.55 9.11
N ALA A 20 55.51 41.81 10.22
CA ALA A 20 56.69 41.38 11.00
C ALA A 20 57.11 39.93 10.72
N LEU A 21 56.44 39.26 9.77
CA LEU A 21 56.81 37.91 9.35
C LEU A 21 58.08 37.96 8.50
N PRO A 22 59.06 37.07 8.74
CA PRO A 22 60.18 36.92 7.84
C PRO A 22 59.69 36.29 6.51
N ALA A 23 60.27 36.74 5.39
CA ALA A 23 59.83 36.40 4.04
C ALA A 23 59.81 34.89 3.73
N ASN A 24 60.60 34.09 4.45
CA ASN A 24 60.61 32.64 4.33
C ASN A 24 59.33 31.95 4.86
N LEU A 25 58.53 32.63 5.68
CA LEU A 25 57.28 32.10 6.25
C LEU A 25 56.03 32.52 5.47
N GLU A 26 56.13 33.48 4.55
CA GLU A 26 54.99 33.90 3.71
C GLU A 26 54.38 32.72 2.91
N PRO A 27 55.17 31.82 2.29
CA PRO A 27 54.59 30.66 1.58
C PRO A 27 53.79 29.73 2.51
N PHE A 28 54.24 29.57 3.77
CA PHE A 28 53.54 28.76 4.76
C PHE A 28 52.24 29.40 5.24
N VAL A 29 52.24 30.73 5.46
CA VAL A 29 51.03 31.48 5.82
C VAL A 29 49.99 31.43 4.70
N ASN A 30 50.42 31.54 3.44
CA ASN A 30 49.54 31.39 2.29
C ASN A 30 48.95 29.98 2.19
N LEU A 31 49.74 28.93 2.42
CA LEU A 31 49.23 27.55 2.47
C LEU A 31 48.17 27.35 3.57
N ILE A 32 48.33 27.96 4.74
CA ILE A 32 47.31 27.93 5.80
C ILE A 32 46.07 28.70 5.38
N GLU A 33 46.24 29.85 4.72
CA GLU A 33 45.12 30.65 4.22
C GLU A 33 44.29 29.87 3.19
N ASP A 34 44.95 29.22 2.23
CA ASP A 34 44.30 28.37 1.24
C ASP A 34 43.60 27.18 1.90
N ALA A 35 44.26 26.52 2.86
CA ALA A 35 43.65 25.43 3.62
C ALA A 35 42.41 25.87 4.41
N TYR A 36 42.40 27.07 5.00
CA TYR A 36 41.22 27.60 5.68
C TYR A 36 40.09 27.96 4.72
N ARG A 37 40.40 28.52 3.54
CA ARG A 37 39.38 28.79 2.52
C ARG A 37 38.77 27.50 1.99
N GLN A 38 39.61 26.51 1.68
CA GLN A 38 39.16 25.20 1.24
C GLN A 38 38.28 24.53 2.32
N PHE A 39 38.67 24.61 3.59
CA PHE A 39 37.85 24.08 4.68
C PHE A 39 36.49 24.78 4.81
N ASP A 40 36.44 26.11 4.69
CA ASP A 40 35.18 26.87 4.75
C ASP A 40 34.28 26.51 3.55
N GLU A 41 34.84 26.34 2.35
CA GLU A 41 34.12 25.88 1.16
C GLU A 41 33.56 24.45 1.32
N GLU A 42 34.41 23.51 1.77
CA GLU A 42 33.99 22.13 2.05
C GLU A 42 32.89 22.07 3.12
N LYS A 43 33.01 22.89 4.16
CA LYS A 43 32.02 22.99 5.22
C LYS A 43 30.69 23.54 4.69
N GLU A 44 30.71 24.58 3.87
CA GLU A 44 29.49 25.15 3.29
C GLU A 44 28.77 24.13 2.39
N VAL A 45 29.52 23.40 1.57
CA VAL A 45 28.96 22.30 0.75
C VAL A 45 28.33 21.22 1.62
N LEU A 46 29.01 20.82 2.71
CA LEU A 46 28.50 19.81 3.64
C LEU A 46 27.22 20.27 4.35
N GLU A 47 27.18 21.51 4.83
CA GLU A 47 26.00 22.10 5.49
C GLU A 47 24.80 22.13 4.54
N ARG A 48 25.00 22.60 3.29
CA ARG A 48 23.94 22.57 2.27
C ARG A 48 23.48 21.15 1.93
N ALA A 49 24.40 20.20 1.79
CA ALA A 49 24.05 18.81 1.52
C ALA A 49 23.23 18.19 2.66
N LEU A 50 23.59 18.51 3.91
CA LEU A 50 22.85 18.07 5.10
C LEU A 50 21.45 18.69 5.17
N GLU A 51 21.32 19.98 4.87
CA GLU A 51 20.01 20.67 4.82
C GLU A 51 19.09 20.04 3.77
N ILE A 52 19.60 19.76 2.57
CA ILE A 52 18.83 19.10 1.50
C ILE A 52 18.41 17.69 1.94
N SER A 53 19.32 16.89 2.48
CA SER A 53 19.02 15.53 2.96
C SER A 53 18.00 15.54 4.09
N SER A 54 18.12 16.49 5.04
CA SER A 54 17.16 16.67 6.12
C SER A 54 15.78 17.06 5.59
N ALA A 55 15.71 18.00 4.65
CA ALA A 55 14.45 18.43 4.03
C ALA A 55 13.79 17.27 3.25
N GLU A 56 14.56 16.47 2.51
CA GLU A 56 14.04 15.31 1.79
C GLU A 56 13.49 14.24 2.76
N LEU A 57 14.18 14.00 3.87
CA LEU A 57 13.72 13.07 4.91
C LEU A 57 12.43 13.54 5.58
N VAL A 58 12.32 14.84 5.89
CA VAL A 58 11.09 15.42 6.44
C VAL A 58 9.95 15.28 5.43
N HIS A 59 10.17 15.64 4.18
CA HIS A 59 9.18 15.52 3.12
C HIS A 59 8.72 14.06 2.91
N ARG A 60 9.65 13.10 2.85
CA ARG A 60 9.32 11.66 2.76
C ARG A 60 8.49 11.20 3.96
N ASN A 61 8.81 11.66 5.17
CA ASN A 61 8.04 11.33 6.37
C ASN A 61 6.62 11.92 6.34
N GLU A 62 6.46 13.16 5.87
CA GLU A 62 5.14 13.79 5.72
C GLU A 62 4.26 13.06 4.71
N VAL A 63 4.81 12.75 3.53
CA VAL A 63 4.11 11.96 2.50
C VAL A 63 3.69 10.61 3.06
N MET A 64 4.61 9.90 3.73
CA MET A 64 4.30 8.60 4.32
C MET A 64 3.19 8.68 5.38
N ARG A 65 3.22 9.69 6.25
CA ARG A 65 2.14 9.92 7.22
C ARG A 65 0.81 10.20 6.54
N ALA A 66 0.80 11.00 5.48
CA ALA A 66 -0.41 11.29 4.73
C ALA A 66 -1.01 10.02 4.10
N VAL A 67 -0.18 9.13 3.55
CA VAL A 67 -0.62 7.82 3.01
C VAL A 67 -1.33 6.99 4.09
N PHE A 68 -0.74 6.87 5.29
CA PHE A 68 -1.35 6.11 6.38
C PHE A 68 -2.64 6.73 6.93
N MET A 69 -2.83 8.05 6.79
CA MET A 69 -4.08 8.71 7.20
C MET A 69 -5.17 8.62 6.13
N ALA A 70 -4.79 8.64 4.85
CA ALA A 70 -5.73 8.61 3.74
C ALA A 70 -6.27 7.20 3.45
N LEU A 71 -5.48 6.16 3.72
CA LEU A 71 -5.88 4.78 3.52
C LEU A 71 -6.42 4.19 4.83
N PRO A 72 -7.64 3.62 4.85
CA PRO A 72 -8.21 2.97 6.03
C PRO A 72 -7.61 1.58 6.30
N ASP A 73 -6.42 1.32 5.76
CA ASP A 73 -5.78 0.01 5.78
C ASP A 73 -4.89 -0.12 7.03
N VAL A 74 -4.67 -1.37 7.44
CA VAL A 74 -3.72 -1.73 8.48
C VAL A 74 -2.40 -2.09 7.84
N PHE A 75 -1.32 -1.47 8.28
CA PHE A 75 0.03 -1.73 7.79
C PHE A 75 0.85 -2.37 8.90
N LEU A 76 1.44 -3.54 8.64
CA LEU A 76 2.30 -4.27 9.55
C LEU A 76 3.65 -4.53 8.89
N TRP A 77 4.73 -4.17 9.56
CA TRP A 77 6.07 -4.59 9.20
C TRP A 77 6.39 -5.84 9.99
N VAL A 78 6.52 -6.95 9.27
CA VAL A 78 6.61 -8.28 9.85
C VAL A 78 7.91 -8.92 9.37
N THR A 79 8.58 -9.72 10.21
CA THR A 79 9.68 -10.56 9.73
C THR A 79 9.15 -11.74 8.93
N ARG A 80 10.02 -12.43 8.18
CA ARG A 80 9.63 -13.67 7.48
C ARG A 80 9.12 -14.76 8.43
N ASP A 81 9.57 -14.75 9.69
CA ASP A 81 9.10 -15.66 10.74
C ASP A 81 7.76 -15.25 11.37
N GLY A 82 7.23 -14.07 11.01
CA GLY A 82 5.95 -13.56 11.49
C GLY A 82 6.03 -12.55 12.63
N LEU A 83 7.22 -12.11 13.07
CA LEU A 83 7.35 -11.16 14.17
C LEU A 83 6.99 -9.73 13.73
N ILE A 84 6.03 -9.11 14.40
CA ILE A 84 5.62 -7.72 14.11
C ILE A 84 6.66 -6.75 14.69
N LYS A 85 7.42 -6.08 13.81
CA LYS A 85 8.42 -5.05 14.16
C LYS A 85 7.81 -3.66 14.28
N ASP A 86 6.84 -3.32 13.42
CA ASP A 86 6.12 -2.05 13.48
C ASP A 86 4.70 -2.21 12.94
N CYS A 87 3.83 -1.26 13.28
CA CYS A 87 2.47 -1.21 12.76
C CYS A 87 1.91 0.22 12.69
N ARG A 88 1.09 0.49 11.67
CA ARG A 88 0.48 1.80 11.38
C ARG A 88 -0.92 1.63 10.79
N GLY A 89 -1.68 2.72 10.75
CA GLY A 89 -3.00 2.76 10.11
C GLY A 89 -4.13 2.26 11.01
N GLY A 90 -5.18 1.73 10.37
CA GLY A 90 -6.51 1.53 10.96
C GLY A 90 -6.67 0.43 12.01
N LEU A 91 -5.62 0.04 12.75
CA LEU A 91 -5.62 -1.12 13.66
C LEU A 91 -6.74 -1.08 14.70
N GLN A 92 -6.90 0.06 15.37
CA GLN A 92 -7.94 0.26 16.37
C GLN A 92 -9.34 0.24 15.74
N ALA A 93 -9.50 0.77 14.53
CA ALA A 93 -10.78 0.82 13.84
C ALA A 93 -11.20 -0.57 13.31
N LEU A 94 -10.26 -1.31 12.72
CA LEU A 94 -10.52 -2.61 12.10
C LEU A 94 -10.71 -3.71 13.15
N PHE A 95 -9.72 -3.83 14.06
CA PHE A 95 -9.59 -4.95 14.98
C PHE A 95 -9.87 -4.59 16.44
N GLY A 96 -9.99 -3.29 16.78
CA GLY A 96 -10.16 -2.86 18.17
C GLY A 96 -8.90 -3.05 19.02
N VAL A 97 -7.75 -3.27 18.38
CA VAL A 97 -6.49 -3.60 19.05
C VAL A 97 -5.56 -2.40 19.07
N GLU A 98 -4.97 -2.13 20.23
CA GLU A 98 -3.94 -1.10 20.34
C GLU A 98 -2.63 -1.51 19.65
N PRO A 99 -2.00 -0.64 18.84
CA PRO A 99 -0.76 -0.93 18.13
C PRO A 99 0.36 -1.48 19.01
N LEU A 100 0.54 -0.90 20.21
CA LEU A 100 1.60 -1.29 21.14
C LEU A 100 1.45 -2.73 21.65
N SER A 101 0.23 -3.26 21.68
CA SER A 101 -0.05 -4.63 22.12
C SER A 101 0.36 -5.69 21.09
N LEU A 102 0.59 -5.28 19.84
CA LEU A 102 0.97 -6.16 18.73
C LEU A 102 2.48 -6.22 18.50
N LEU A 103 3.21 -5.20 18.93
CA LEU A 103 4.66 -5.14 18.77
C LEU A 103 5.32 -6.34 19.44
N LYS A 104 6.25 -6.97 18.70
CA LYS A 104 6.99 -8.18 19.11
C LYS A 104 6.12 -9.44 19.31
N ARG A 105 4.85 -9.42 18.93
CA ARG A 105 4.04 -10.64 18.83
C ARG A 105 4.23 -11.27 17.45
N ASN A 106 3.97 -12.58 17.36
CA ASN A 106 3.95 -13.26 16.09
C ASN A 106 2.57 -13.11 15.45
N LEU A 107 2.49 -12.58 14.23
CA LEU A 107 1.25 -12.39 13.48
C LEU A 107 0.44 -13.70 13.35
N ARG A 108 1.13 -14.85 13.27
CA ARG A 108 0.51 -16.18 13.14
C ARG A 108 -0.22 -16.63 14.41
N GLU A 109 0.03 -15.97 15.54
CA GLU A 109 -0.59 -16.26 16.84
C GLU A 109 -1.76 -15.32 17.14
N ILE A 110 -2.17 -14.48 16.17
CA ILE A 110 -3.21 -13.47 16.34
C ILE A 110 -4.36 -13.81 15.38
N PRO A 111 -5.29 -14.70 15.79
CA PRO A 111 -6.33 -15.21 14.91
C PRO A 111 -7.28 -14.12 14.42
N ASP A 112 -7.41 -13.03 15.18
CA ASP A 112 -8.26 -11.89 14.82
C ASP A 112 -7.70 -11.04 13.69
N ILE A 113 -6.42 -11.21 13.32
CA ILE A 113 -5.74 -10.39 12.32
C ILE A 113 -5.35 -11.20 11.09
N ALA A 114 -4.85 -12.43 11.26
CA ALA A 114 -4.40 -13.27 10.15
C ALA A 114 -4.63 -14.75 10.41
N GLU A 115 -4.99 -15.47 9.36
CA GLU A 115 -5.06 -16.93 9.40
C GLU A 115 -3.66 -17.54 9.20
N PRO A 116 -3.20 -18.50 10.04
CA PRO A 116 -1.85 -19.05 9.95
C PRO A 116 -1.51 -19.70 8.59
N GLN A 117 -2.53 -20.26 7.93
CA GLN A 117 -2.39 -20.88 6.62
C GLN A 117 -2.16 -19.83 5.53
N ALA A 118 -2.88 -18.71 5.57
CA ALA A 118 -2.72 -17.60 4.64
C ALA A 118 -1.31 -17.00 4.71
N PHE A 119 -0.76 -16.83 5.91
CA PHE A 119 0.63 -16.37 6.08
C PHE A 119 1.64 -17.34 5.48
N SER A 120 1.47 -18.65 5.74
CA SER A 120 2.39 -19.68 5.22
C SER A 120 2.35 -19.77 3.69
N LEU A 121 1.16 -19.62 3.09
CA LEU A 121 1.00 -19.51 1.64
C LEU A 121 1.69 -18.25 1.11
N ALA A 122 1.47 -17.10 1.75
CA ALA A 122 2.11 -15.85 1.36
C ALA A 122 3.64 -15.94 1.38
N MET A 123 4.23 -16.60 2.39
CA MET A 123 5.69 -16.77 2.46
C MET A 123 6.25 -17.64 1.33
N ARG A 124 5.49 -18.65 0.88
CA ARG A 124 5.87 -19.46 -0.29
C ARG A 124 5.81 -18.64 -1.57
N MET A 125 4.73 -17.89 -1.77
CA MET A 125 4.55 -17.09 -2.99
C MET A 125 5.61 -15.97 -3.06
N LEU A 126 5.90 -15.30 -1.94
CA LEU A 126 6.92 -14.26 -1.84
C LEU A 126 8.37 -14.76 -1.98
N ALA A 127 8.60 -16.07 -2.03
CA ALA A 127 9.91 -16.62 -2.39
C ALA A 127 10.16 -16.55 -3.90
N GLU A 128 9.10 -16.54 -4.71
CA GLU A 128 9.15 -16.49 -6.18
C GLU A 128 8.73 -15.12 -6.72
N THR A 129 7.95 -14.35 -5.96
CA THR A 129 7.42 -13.04 -6.35
C THR A 129 7.78 -11.94 -5.35
N SER A 130 7.72 -10.69 -5.78
CA SER A 130 7.89 -9.52 -4.89
C SER A 130 6.61 -9.15 -4.13
N PHE A 131 5.46 -9.69 -4.57
CA PHE A 131 4.13 -9.33 -4.10
C PHE A 131 3.17 -10.51 -4.16
N PHE A 132 2.28 -10.60 -3.19
CA PHE A 132 1.20 -11.58 -3.14
C PHE A 132 -0.04 -10.96 -2.49
N GLN A 133 -1.23 -11.33 -2.97
CA GLN A 133 -2.50 -10.90 -2.38
C GLN A 133 -3.42 -12.08 -2.18
N ALA A 134 -4.17 -12.08 -1.08
CA ALA A 134 -5.17 -13.09 -0.76
C ALA A 134 -6.34 -12.49 0.00
N GLU A 135 -7.54 -12.99 -0.30
CA GLU A 135 -8.74 -12.68 0.46
C GLU A 135 -9.01 -13.80 1.47
N TYR A 136 -9.47 -13.43 2.66
CA TYR A 136 -9.76 -14.36 3.75
C TYR A 136 -10.89 -13.81 4.62
N SER A 137 -11.53 -14.70 5.37
CA SER A 137 -12.67 -14.33 6.21
C SER A 137 -12.40 -14.71 7.65
N ILE A 138 -12.62 -13.76 8.57
CA ILE A 138 -12.49 -14.01 10.00
C ILE A 138 -13.89 -14.08 10.61
N HIS A 139 -14.14 -15.15 11.35
CA HIS A 139 -15.36 -15.32 12.12
C HIS A 139 -15.18 -14.60 13.46
N SER A 140 -15.71 -13.39 13.56
CA SER A 140 -15.87 -12.71 14.84
C SER A 140 -17.18 -13.17 15.49
N ALA A 141 -17.30 -13.05 16.83
CA ALA A 141 -18.38 -13.64 17.62
C ALA A 141 -19.81 -13.38 17.08
N ASP A 142 -20.04 -12.23 16.42
CA ASP A 142 -21.37 -11.84 15.91
C ASP A 142 -21.44 -11.70 14.38
N ARG A 143 -20.32 -11.77 13.64
CA ARG A 143 -20.32 -11.57 12.17
C ARG A 143 -19.08 -12.14 11.49
N ILE A 144 -19.28 -12.57 10.24
CA ILE A 144 -18.19 -12.85 9.29
C ILE A 144 -17.71 -11.49 8.76
N ARG A 145 -16.40 -11.26 8.83
CA ARG A 145 -15.76 -10.13 8.15
C ARG A 145 -14.82 -10.64 7.07
N HIS A 146 -14.80 -9.95 5.95
CA HIS A 146 -13.97 -10.27 4.80
C HIS A 146 -12.81 -9.29 4.73
N TYR A 147 -11.61 -9.82 4.56
CA TYR A 147 -10.38 -9.04 4.51
C TYR A 147 -9.57 -9.40 3.26
N GLU A 148 -8.91 -8.40 2.71
CA GLU A 148 -7.85 -8.56 1.72
C GLU A 148 -6.51 -8.31 2.41
N ALA A 149 -5.62 -9.31 2.38
CA ALA A 149 -4.23 -9.15 2.81
C ALA A 149 -3.32 -9.06 1.58
N ARG A 150 -2.45 -8.06 1.58
CA ARG A 150 -1.41 -7.84 0.58
C ARG A 150 -0.06 -7.90 1.24
N PHE A 151 0.84 -8.68 0.65
CA PHE A 151 2.17 -8.94 1.17
C PHE A 151 3.19 -8.45 0.14
N ALA A 152 4.18 -7.69 0.59
CA ALA A 152 5.27 -7.20 -0.25
C ALA A 152 6.62 -7.40 0.45
N ASN A 153 7.63 -7.85 -0.30
CA ASN A 153 9.01 -7.87 0.20
C ASN A 153 9.54 -6.43 0.28
N LEU A 154 10.04 -6.02 1.45
CA LEU A 154 10.74 -4.74 1.62
C LEU A 154 12.25 -4.93 1.52
N ASP A 155 12.78 -5.86 2.31
CA ASP A 155 14.19 -6.22 2.43
C ASP A 155 14.32 -7.75 2.63
N ASP A 156 15.55 -8.26 2.78
CA ASP A 156 15.82 -9.70 2.90
C ASP A 156 15.05 -10.39 4.06
N ASP A 157 14.82 -9.71 5.18
CA ASP A 157 14.14 -10.25 6.37
C ASP A 157 12.79 -9.55 6.67
N LEU A 158 12.41 -8.53 5.90
CA LEU A 158 11.26 -7.68 6.23
C LEU A 158 10.20 -7.71 5.13
N ILE A 159 8.96 -7.98 5.54
CA ILE A 159 7.78 -7.94 4.69
C ILE A 159 6.83 -6.85 5.19
N LEU A 160 6.16 -6.18 4.26
CA LEU A 160 5.00 -5.35 4.56
C LEU A 160 3.75 -6.19 4.35
N VAL A 161 2.88 -6.21 5.36
CA VAL A 161 1.54 -6.77 5.28
C VAL A 161 0.54 -5.63 5.39
N LEU A 162 -0.26 -5.45 4.35
CA LEU A 162 -1.38 -4.53 4.33
C LEU A 162 -2.66 -5.35 4.47
N ILE A 163 -3.54 -4.96 5.39
CA ILE A 163 -4.84 -5.61 5.59
C ILE A 163 -5.94 -4.57 5.40
N ARG A 164 -6.90 -4.90 4.54
CA ARG A 164 -8.04 -4.06 4.22
C ARG A 164 -9.35 -4.80 4.49
N ASP A 165 -10.30 -4.14 5.15
CA ASP A 165 -11.66 -4.65 5.27
C ASP A 165 -12.39 -4.46 3.93
N ILE A 166 -12.87 -5.57 3.39
CA ILE A 166 -13.64 -5.65 2.14
C ILE A 166 -15.05 -6.18 2.41
N SER A 167 -15.50 -6.20 3.67
CA SER A 167 -16.82 -6.72 4.06
C SER A 167 -17.95 -6.01 3.35
N ASP A 168 -17.90 -4.68 3.22
CA ASP A 168 -18.93 -3.91 2.51
C ASP A 168 -18.98 -4.29 1.03
N ARG A 169 -17.80 -4.52 0.40
CA ARG A 169 -17.71 -4.97 -0.99
C ARG A 169 -18.30 -6.37 -1.15
N ALA A 170 -17.89 -7.30 -0.29
CA ALA A 170 -18.36 -8.68 -0.30
C ALA A 170 -19.88 -8.77 -0.07
N GLN A 171 -20.43 -8.00 0.87
CA GLN A 171 -21.87 -7.94 1.12
C GLN A 171 -22.65 -7.36 -0.06
N ALA A 172 -22.12 -6.33 -0.72
CA ALA A 172 -22.75 -5.77 -1.92
C ALA A 172 -22.73 -6.76 -3.09
N GLU A 173 -21.62 -7.47 -3.30
CA GLU A 173 -21.49 -8.52 -4.31
C GLU A 173 -22.45 -9.69 -4.03
N GLU A 174 -22.53 -10.16 -2.78
CA GLU A 174 -23.45 -11.23 -2.38
C GLU A 174 -24.92 -10.80 -2.50
N ALA A 175 -25.26 -9.56 -2.11
CA ALA A 175 -26.60 -9.02 -2.27
C ALA A 175 -26.99 -8.91 -3.74
N LEU A 176 -26.09 -8.47 -4.62
CA LEU A 176 -26.31 -8.43 -6.06
C LEU A 176 -26.55 -9.83 -6.62
N LEU A 177 -25.70 -10.80 -6.26
CA LEU A 177 -25.81 -12.18 -6.70
C LEU A 177 -27.14 -12.80 -6.25
N GLY A 178 -27.50 -12.60 -4.98
CA GLY A 178 -28.76 -13.07 -4.41
C GLY A 178 -29.99 -12.42 -5.05
N MET A 179 -29.91 -11.13 -5.38
CA MET A 179 -30.99 -10.43 -6.09
C MET A 179 -31.15 -10.96 -7.52
N GLN A 180 -30.04 -11.22 -8.21
CA GLN A 180 -30.06 -11.79 -9.56
C GLN A 180 -30.66 -13.20 -9.58
N GLN A 181 -30.20 -14.09 -8.68
CA GLN A 181 -30.79 -15.42 -8.53
C GLN A 181 -32.29 -15.36 -8.21
N ARG A 182 -32.72 -14.40 -7.40
CA ARG A 182 -34.14 -14.21 -7.06
C ARG A 182 -34.96 -13.74 -8.25
N LEU A 183 -34.44 -12.81 -9.07
CA LEU A 183 -35.09 -12.36 -10.29
C LEU A 183 -35.18 -13.48 -11.32
N ASP A 184 -34.10 -14.24 -11.51
CA ASP A 184 -34.06 -15.40 -12.40
C ASP A 184 -35.12 -16.42 -11.98
N HIS A 185 -35.21 -16.74 -10.68
CA HIS A 185 -36.25 -17.61 -10.15
C HIS A 185 -37.67 -17.06 -10.36
N ILE A 186 -37.88 -15.76 -10.12
CA ILE A 186 -39.21 -15.16 -10.34
C ILE A 186 -39.60 -15.32 -11.81
N ILE A 187 -38.74 -14.91 -12.74
CA ILE A 187 -39.02 -15.00 -14.18
C ILE A 187 -39.26 -16.45 -14.59
N GLU A 188 -38.37 -17.36 -14.20
CA GLU A 188 -38.43 -18.79 -14.54
C GLU A 188 -39.78 -19.43 -14.15
N PHE A 189 -40.31 -19.07 -12.98
CA PHE A 189 -41.53 -19.66 -12.42
C PHE A 189 -42.77 -18.76 -12.55
N LEU A 190 -42.73 -17.67 -13.32
CA LEU A 190 -43.93 -16.89 -13.65
C LEU A 190 -44.93 -17.79 -14.40
N PRO A 191 -46.23 -17.74 -14.03
CA PRO A 191 -47.26 -18.55 -14.69
C PRO A 191 -47.54 -18.08 -16.13
N ASP A 192 -47.31 -16.79 -16.41
CA ASP A 192 -47.49 -16.20 -17.73
C ASP A 192 -46.26 -16.43 -18.60
N ALA A 193 -46.49 -16.81 -19.84
CA ALA A 193 -45.44 -16.99 -20.85
C ALA A 193 -44.73 -15.64 -21.07
N THR A 194 -43.48 -15.56 -20.62
CA THR A 194 -42.68 -14.33 -20.57
C THR A 194 -41.36 -14.48 -21.32
N LEU A 195 -41.08 -13.54 -22.21
CA LEU A 195 -39.78 -13.36 -22.86
C LEU A 195 -39.23 -11.97 -22.57
N VAL A 196 -37.91 -11.85 -22.44
CA VAL A 196 -37.22 -10.57 -22.29
C VAL A 196 -36.14 -10.47 -23.34
N VAL A 197 -35.98 -9.29 -23.95
CA VAL A 197 -34.93 -9.00 -24.94
C VAL A 197 -34.04 -7.85 -24.49
N ASP A 198 -32.77 -7.87 -24.90
CA ASP A 198 -31.85 -6.75 -24.73
C ASP A 198 -32.08 -5.64 -25.77
N ASN A 199 -31.27 -4.57 -25.70
CA ASN A 199 -31.31 -3.44 -26.64
C ASN A 199 -30.93 -3.82 -28.08
N GLU A 200 -30.33 -5.00 -28.29
CA GLU A 200 -29.94 -5.54 -29.59
C GLU A 200 -30.94 -6.63 -30.05
N HIS A 201 -32.11 -6.70 -29.40
CA HIS A 201 -33.18 -7.65 -29.69
C HIS A 201 -32.79 -9.12 -29.55
N ARG A 202 -31.77 -9.42 -28.72
CA ARG A 202 -31.44 -10.79 -28.34
C ARG A 202 -32.28 -11.23 -27.15
N VAL A 203 -32.77 -12.46 -27.17
CA VAL A 203 -33.52 -13.02 -26.03
C VAL A 203 -32.60 -13.23 -24.84
N ILE A 204 -32.88 -12.56 -23.73
CA ILE A 204 -32.12 -12.66 -22.47
C ILE A 204 -32.87 -13.42 -21.37
N ALA A 205 -34.17 -13.64 -21.53
CA ALA A 205 -34.93 -14.54 -20.67
C ALA A 205 -36.05 -15.25 -21.46
N TRP A 206 -36.22 -16.54 -21.18
CA TRP A 206 -37.26 -17.40 -21.74
C TRP A 206 -37.74 -18.33 -20.64
N ASN A 207 -38.88 -18.03 -20.04
CA ASN A 207 -39.31 -18.72 -18.84
C ASN A 207 -39.97 -20.08 -19.11
N ARG A 208 -40.21 -20.87 -18.04
CA ARG A 208 -40.81 -22.20 -18.16
C ARG A 208 -42.19 -22.19 -18.80
N ALA A 209 -42.99 -21.15 -18.58
CA ALA A 209 -44.30 -21.02 -19.22
C ALA A 209 -44.17 -20.82 -20.74
N MET A 210 -43.15 -20.10 -21.24
CA MET A 210 -42.84 -20.03 -22.68
C MET A 210 -42.46 -21.39 -23.26
N GLU A 211 -41.61 -22.15 -22.57
CA GLU A 211 -41.25 -23.51 -23.02
C GLU A 211 -42.47 -24.41 -23.13
N LEU A 212 -43.36 -24.38 -22.12
CA LEU A 212 -44.59 -25.17 -22.12
C LEU A 212 -45.58 -24.74 -23.20
N MET A 213 -45.70 -23.43 -23.45
CA MET A 213 -46.62 -22.88 -24.45
C MET A 213 -46.15 -23.13 -25.88
N THR A 214 -44.85 -22.95 -26.14
CA THR A 214 -44.27 -23.02 -27.49
C THR A 214 -43.71 -24.39 -27.84
N GLY A 215 -43.36 -25.20 -26.84
CA GLY A 215 -42.63 -26.46 -27.00
C GLY A 215 -41.13 -26.29 -27.27
N VAL A 216 -40.63 -25.05 -27.27
CA VAL A 216 -39.22 -24.74 -27.58
C VAL A 216 -38.43 -24.56 -26.28
N PRO A 217 -37.33 -25.31 -26.09
CA PRO A 217 -36.49 -25.19 -24.90
C PRO A 217 -35.70 -23.87 -24.90
N LYS A 218 -35.48 -23.29 -23.72
CA LYS A 218 -34.83 -21.98 -23.57
C LYS A 218 -33.40 -21.98 -24.10
N GLU A 219 -32.69 -23.09 -24.01
CA GLU A 219 -31.31 -23.22 -24.50
C GLU A 219 -31.21 -23.01 -26.01
N GLU A 220 -32.31 -23.24 -26.75
CA GLU A 220 -32.35 -23.01 -28.19
C GLU A 220 -32.64 -21.56 -28.56
N ILE A 221 -33.10 -20.71 -27.64
CA ILE A 221 -33.57 -19.36 -27.94
C ILE A 221 -32.72 -18.28 -27.25
N LEU A 222 -32.17 -18.56 -26.07
CA LEU A 222 -31.33 -17.62 -25.34
C LEU A 222 -30.14 -17.15 -26.19
N GLY A 223 -29.94 -15.82 -26.22
CA GLY A 223 -28.89 -15.16 -26.99
C GLY A 223 -29.20 -14.97 -28.48
N LYS A 224 -30.29 -15.54 -29.02
CA LYS A 224 -30.65 -15.37 -30.43
C LYS A 224 -31.40 -14.07 -30.67
N SER A 225 -31.18 -13.48 -31.84
CA SER A 225 -31.93 -12.31 -32.28
C SER A 225 -33.24 -12.72 -32.95
N GLY A 226 -34.31 -11.96 -32.74
CA GLY A 226 -35.65 -12.24 -33.29
C GLY A 226 -35.74 -12.31 -34.84
N TYR A 227 -34.65 -12.04 -35.55
CA TYR A 227 -34.58 -12.09 -37.02
C TYR A 227 -34.32 -13.49 -37.60
N GLU A 228 -33.99 -14.50 -36.78
CA GLU A 228 -33.64 -15.84 -37.29
C GLU A 228 -34.83 -16.77 -37.56
N TYR A 229 -36.04 -16.44 -37.08
CA TYR A 229 -37.21 -17.33 -37.14
C TYR A 229 -38.41 -16.78 -37.94
N GLY A 230 -38.20 -15.68 -38.68
CA GLY A 230 -39.21 -15.07 -39.54
C GLY A 230 -39.01 -15.41 -41.02
N THR A 231 -39.26 -16.66 -41.43
CA THR A 231 -39.54 -17.05 -42.83
C THR A 231 -40.46 -18.24 -42.88
#